data_AF-A0A6A1WRI4-F1
#
_entry.id   AF-A0A6A1WRI4-F1
#
_cell.length_a   1.000
_cell.length_b   1.000
_cell.length_c   1.000
_cell.angle_alpha   90.00
_cell.angle_beta   90.00
_cell.angle_gamma   90.00
#
_symmetry.space_group_name_H-M   'P 1'
#
loop_
_entity.id
_entity.type
_entity.pdbx_description
1 polymer ?
#
loop_
_entity_poly.entity_id
_entity_poly.type
_entity_poly.pdbx_seq_one_letter_code
_entity_poly.pdbx_strand_id
1 'polypeptide(L)'
;MAITGRTSGLLLAAASRRSISSYPTSLFKRSVRSFSDDAQPEAIENKSAASDLAIENKPAASGLAIDLKGKRAFVAGVADTKGYGWAISKALAAAGAEILVGTWLPVFPDFECKLKCKGSEALQLPGGSRMKIPKLYPLEAAIDNPEDVAYNEEVAQSVEHDYKSIDIIVHSIEQCPEVVAVIGGSAIALSFIASQRIIPGYGGGMSSAKAALESDTRVLAYEAGRRKGIRVNTISAGPQRSLGAKSIEFTEKMIEYSKTNAPLQKELHAEEVGNTAAFLASPLASAITGAVIHVDNGLNAMGVGDCCGTFEDLYVWKN
;
A
#
# COMPACT_ATOMS: atom_id res chain seq x y z
N MET A 1 -8.66 -38.41 1.00
CA MET A 1 -8.61 -37.94 -0.40
C MET A 1 -7.82 -36.64 -0.40
N ALA A 2 -6.49 -36.78 -0.45
CA ALA A 2 -5.54 -35.67 -0.42
C ALA A 2 -5.33 -35.20 -1.86
N ILE A 3 -5.62 -33.92 -2.14
CA ILE A 3 -5.23 -33.29 -3.40
C ILE A 3 -4.04 -32.39 -3.08
N THR A 4 -2.87 -33.02 -2.95
CA THR A 4 -1.58 -32.37 -3.12
C THR A 4 -1.24 -32.47 -4.60
N GLY A 5 -1.35 -31.37 -5.34
CA GLY A 5 -1.10 -31.36 -6.78
C GLY A 5 -0.78 -29.95 -7.27
N ARG A 6 0.51 -29.72 -7.53
CA ARG A 6 1.08 -28.56 -8.23
C ARG A 6 0.35 -28.32 -9.55
N THR A 7 -0.09 -27.08 -9.81
CA THR A 7 -0.02 -26.39 -11.13
C THR A 7 -0.57 -24.96 -10.96
N SER A 8 0.32 -24.00 -10.76
CA SER A 8 0.04 -22.57 -11.01
C SER A 8 1.27 -21.92 -11.65
N GLY A 9 1.75 -22.51 -12.75
CA GLY A 9 2.62 -21.80 -13.67
C GLY A 9 1.74 -21.07 -14.68
N LEU A 10 1.58 -19.76 -14.54
CA LEU A 10 0.86 -18.93 -15.50
C LEU A 10 1.70 -17.70 -15.86
N LEU A 11 2.27 -17.80 -17.08
CA LEU A 11 3.02 -16.80 -17.84
C LEU A 11 2.67 -15.35 -17.47
N LEU A 12 3.62 -14.63 -16.87
CA LEU A 12 3.77 -13.19 -17.09
C LEU A 12 4.81 -12.95 -18.19
N ALA A 13 4.44 -12.10 -19.16
CA ALA A 13 5.23 -11.76 -20.32
C ALA A 13 6.61 -11.17 -19.97
N ALA A 14 7.64 -11.79 -20.53
CA ALA A 14 8.93 -11.27 -20.99
C ALA A 14 9.39 -9.87 -20.50
N ALA A 15 9.82 -9.79 -19.25
CA ALA A 15 11.11 -9.20 -18.94
C ALA A 15 11.98 -10.36 -18.46
N SER A 16 13.28 -10.40 -18.79
CA SER A 16 14.20 -11.42 -18.28
C SER A 16 14.14 -11.45 -16.74
N ARG A 17 13.34 -12.36 -16.17
CA ARG A 17 13.11 -12.45 -14.72
C ARG A 17 14.24 -13.24 -14.11
N ARG A 18 14.91 -12.59 -13.16
CA ARG A 18 16.09 -13.08 -12.47
C ARG A 18 15.64 -13.87 -11.24
N SER A 19 15.97 -15.17 -11.20
CA SER A 19 15.79 -16.02 -10.00
C SER A 19 16.57 -15.44 -8.81
N ILE A 20 16.12 -15.70 -7.59
CA ILE A 20 16.77 -15.21 -6.36
C ILE A 20 18.27 -15.55 -6.31
N SER A 21 18.65 -16.71 -6.87
CA SER A 21 20.03 -17.19 -7.04
C SER A 21 20.94 -16.25 -7.84
N SER A 22 20.36 -15.32 -8.60
CA SER A 22 21.08 -14.35 -9.43
C SER A 22 21.34 -13.00 -8.74
N TYR A 23 20.80 -12.78 -7.54
CA TYR A 23 21.15 -11.62 -6.71
C TYR A 23 22.41 -11.89 -5.87
N PRO A 24 23.31 -10.91 -5.70
CA PRO A 24 24.53 -11.10 -4.92
C PRO A 24 24.22 -11.36 -3.44
N THR A 25 24.89 -12.35 -2.84
CA THR A 25 24.79 -12.75 -1.43
C THR A 25 25.08 -11.61 -0.43
N SER A 26 25.72 -10.52 -0.87
CA SER A 26 25.94 -9.32 -0.07
C SER A 26 24.67 -8.51 0.23
N LEU A 27 23.64 -8.58 -0.63
CA LEU A 27 22.32 -7.99 -0.35
C LEU A 27 21.64 -8.70 0.82
N PHE A 28 21.83 -10.02 0.91
CA PHE A 28 21.28 -10.87 1.96
C PHE A 28 21.90 -10.58 3.35
N LYS A 29 23.17 -10.11 3.39
CA LYS A 29 23.86 -9.70 4.63
C LYS A 29 23.63 -8.22 5.02
N ARG A 30 22.96 -7.42 4.17
CA ARG A 30 22.78 -5.97 4.38
C ARG A 30 21.54 -5.61 5.19
N SER A 31 20.67 -6.58 5.47
CA SER A 31 19.65 -6.45 6.51
C SER A 31 20.36 -6.12 7.83
N VAL A 32 19.80 -5.23 8.64
CA VAL A 32 20.27 -4.84 9.99
C VAL A 32 21.24 -3.64 10.01
N ARG A 33 20.77 -2.44 9.65
CA ARG A 33 21.17 -1.18 10.33
C ARG A 33 19.98 -0.22 10.43
N SER A 34 19.76 0.32 11.62
CA SER A 34 18.78 1.37 11.92
C SER A 34 19.09 2.66 11.14
N PHE A 35 18.10 3.24 10.48
CA PHE A 35 18.26 4.52 9.77
C PHE A 35 18.27 5.74 10.72
N SER A 36 18.05 5.53 12.02
CA SER A 36 17.84 6.60 13.02
C SER A 36 19.11 7.11 13.71
N ASP A 37 20.26 6.44 13.56
CA ASP A 37 21.42 6.70 14.43
C ASP A 37 22.39 7.78 13.90
N ASP A 38 22.14 8.33 12.71
CA ASP A 38 23.04 9.30 12.06
C ASP A 38 22.61 10.78 12.19
N ALA A 39 21.62 11.11 13.01
CA ALA A 39 21.21 12.50 13.23
C ALA A 39 21.72 13.02 14.59
N GLN A 40 22.76 13.86 14.57
CA GLN A 40 23.13 14.64 15.76
C GLN A 40 22.00 15.63 16.12
N PRO A 41 21.69 15.82 17.40
CA PRO A 41 20.70 16.80 17.83
C PRO A 41 21.27 18.21 17.65
N GLU A 42 20.80 18.96 16.64
CA GLU A 42 21.04 20.39 16.56
C GLU A 42 20.24 21.10 17.65
N ALA A 43 20.95 21.87 18.47
CA ALA A 43 20.39 22.66 19.56
C ALA A 43 19.45 23.74 19.02
N ILE A 44 18.21 23.74 19.51
CA ILE A 44 17.24 24.80 19.23
C ILE A 44 17.56 25.98 20.13
N GLU A 45 18.14 27.04 19.57
CA GLU A 45 18.24 28.34 20.23
C GLU A 45 16.86 29.01 20.30
N ASN A 46 16.38 29.25 21.52
CA ASN A 46 15.23 30.10 21.80
C ASN A 46 15.59 31.57 21.55
N LYS A 47 14.90 32.22 20.60
CA LYS A 47 14.75 33.68 20.58
C LYS A 47 13.28 34.06 20.47
N SER A 48 12.78 34.64 21.56
CA SER A 48 11.50 35.32 21.68
C SER A 48 11.54 36.70 21.01
N ALA A 49 10.49 37.07 20.28
CA ALA A 49 9.62 38.23 20.56
C ALA A 49 8.75 38.59 19.33
N ALA A 50 7.45 38.78 19.60
CA ALA A 50 6.44 39.73 19.06
C ALA A 50 6.52 40.21 17.60
N SER A 51 5.44 40.45 16.85
CA SER A 51 3.97 40.36 16.99
C SER A 51 3.44 40.52 15.56
N ASP A 52 2.21 40.09 15.27
CA ASP A 52 1.20 40.87 14.54
C ASP A 52 0.10 39.98 13.96
N LEU A 53 -1.11 40.54 14.04
CA LEU A 53 -2.41 39.93 13.84
C LEU A 53 -2.59 39.40 12.40
N ALA A 54 -2.78 38.09 12.28
CA ALA A 54 -3.45 37.50 11.13
C ALA A 54 -4.43 36.42 11.64
N ILE A 55 -5.68 36.57 11.22
CA ILE A 55 -6.87 35.81 11.59
C ILE A 55 -6.58 34.30 11.54
N GLU A 56 -6.65 33.64 12.70
CA GLU A 56 -6.66 32.18 12.83
C GLU A 56 -7.86 31.60 12.07
N ASN A 57 -7.67 31.20 10.81
CA ASN A 57 -8.48 30.15 10.22
C ASN A 57 -7.92 28.80 10.69
N LYS A 58 -8.23 28.45 11.93
CA LYS A 58 -8.05 27.11 12.46
C LYS A 58 -9.01 26.21 11.67
N PRO A 59 -8.53 25.27 10.82
CA PRO A 59 -9.45 24.32 10.21
C PRO A 59 -10.03 23.49 11.36
N ALA A 60 -11.35 23.41 11.42
CA ALA A 60 -12.07 22.67 12.42
C ALA A 60 -11.52 21.23 12.52
N ALA A 61 -10.85 20.93 13.63
CA ALA A 61 -10.57 19.55 14.01
C ALA A 61 -11.88 18.93 14.50
N SER A 62 -12.77 18.60 13.57
CA SER A 62 -14.07 17.95 13.84
C SER A 62 -14.29 16.75 12.93
N GLY A 63 -13.30 15.86 12.87
CA GLY A 63 -13.45 14.49 12.38
C GLY A 63 -13.02 13.51 13.48
N LEU A 64 -13.50 12.27 13.45
CA LEU A 64 -13.00 11.19 14.31
C LEU A 64 -11.48 11.07 14.08
N ALA A 65 -10.67 11.56 15.01
CA ALA A 65 -9.22 11.53 14.88
C ALA A 65 -8.73 10.07 14.91
N ILE A 66 -7.97 9.66 13.89
CA ILE A 66 -7.33 8.35 13.84
C ILE A 66 -6.07 8.41 14.71
N ASP A 67 -6.02 7.60 15.77
CA ASP A 67 -4.84 7.44 16.63
C ASP A 67 -4.31 6.00 16.51
N LEU A 68 -3.08 5.89 16.02
CA LEU A 68 -2.32 4.65 15.88
C LEU A 68 -1.02 4.69 16.69
N LYS A 69 -0.90 5.58 17.69
CA LYS A 69 0.27 5.62 18.56
C LYS A 69 0.53 4.27 19.23
N GLY A 70 1.81 3.87 19.23
CA GLY A 70 2.25 2.59 19.77
C GLY A 70 1.93 1.38 18.88
N LYS A 71 1.33 1.60 17.70
CA LYS A 71 1.10 0.54 16.70
C LYS A 71 2.26 0.47 15.71
N ARG A 72 2.58 -0.73 15.27
CA ARG A 72 3.57 -0.98 14.21
C ARG A 72 2.88 -1.44 12.93
N ALA A 73 3.21 -0.80 11.82
CA ALA A 73 2.70 -1.13 10.51
C ALA A 73 3.82 -1.61 9.59
N PHE A 74 3.68 -2.81 9.02
CA PHE A 74 4.54 -3.30 7.95
C PHE A 74 3.87 -3.07 6.59
N VAL A 75 4.48 -2.22 5.77
CA VAL A 75 3.97 -1.88 4.43
C VAL A 75 4.88 -2.52 3.38
N ALA A 76 4.39 -3.58 2.75
CA ALA A 76 5.08 -4.31 1.69
C ALA A 76 4.81 -3.69 0.31
N GLY A 77 5.83 -3.72 -0.56
CA GLY A 77 5.73 -3.27 -1.96
C GLY A 77 5.96 -1.78 -2.16
N VAL A 78 6.66 -1.10 -1.23
CA VAL A 78 7.06 0.30 -1.40
C VAL A 78 8.30 0.35 -2.29
N ALA A 79 8.19 0.96 -3.46
CA ALA A 79 9.27 1.07 -4.44
C ALA A 79 9.72 2.52 -4.72
N ASP A 80 8.89 3.51 -4.38
CA ASP A 80 9.17 4.94 -4.58
C ASP A 80 8.42 5.79 -3.55
N THR A 81 8.49 7.12 -3.71
CA THR A 81 7.84 8.10 -2.84
C THR A 81 6.53 8.66 -3.42
N LYS A 82 5.95 8.02 -4.44
CA LYS A 82 4.77 8.51 -5.19
C LYS A 82 3.62 7.50 -5.27
N GLY A 83 3.90 6.21 -5.11
CA GLY A 83 2.92 5.13 -5.19
C GLY A 83 2.11 4.95 -3.92
N TYR A 84 1.10 4.09 -3.99
CA TYR A 84 0.17 3.81 -2.89
C TYR A 84 0.87 3.34 -1.61
N GLY A 85 1.86 2.46 -1.70
CA GLY A 85 2.60 2.00 -0.53
C GLY A 85 3.21 3.16 0.27
N TRP A 86 3.77 4.17 -0.41
CA TRP A 86 4.33 5.33 0.26
C TRP A 86 3.27 6.23 0.89
N ALA A 87 2.18 6.50 0.16
CA ALA A 87 1.09 7.31 0.69
C ALA A 87 0.41 6.66 1.90
N ILE A 88 0.25 5.32 1.89
CA ILE A 88 -0.25 4.54 3.01
C ILE A 88 0.72 4.64 4.20
N SER A 89 2.03 4.48 3.97
CA SER A 89 3.04 4.69 5.02
C SER A 89 2.94 6.07 5.66
N LYS A 90 2.81 7.14 4.86
CA LYS A 90 2.66 8.51 5.38
C LYS A 90 1.36 8.69 6.17
N ALA A 91 0.24 8.15 5.71
CA ALA A 91 -1.04 8.25 6.40
C ALA A 91 -1.02 7.53 7.75
N LEU A 92 -0.47 6.31 7.79
CA LEU A 92 -0.31 5.55 9.04
C LEU A 92 0.67 6.24 10.01
N ALA A 93 1.77 6.79 9.51
CA ALA A 93 2.73 7.53 10.32
C ALA A 93 2.15 8.84 10.86
N ALA A 94 1.35 9.56 10.05
CA ALA A 94 0.66 10.77 10.49
C ALA A 94 -0.36 10.48 11.61
N ALA A 95 -0.95 9.29 11.62
CA ALA A 95 -1.78 8.80 12.72
C ALA A 95 -0.97 8.31 13.95
N GLY A 96 0.37 8.27 13.87
CA GLY A 96 1.25 7.92 14.98
C GLY A 96 1.81 6.50 14.97
N ALA A 97 1.57 5.70 13.92
CA ALA A 97 2.16 4.37 13.79
C ALA A 97 3.66 4.44 13.48
N GLU A 98 4.42 3.47 14.00
CA GLU A 98 5.79 3.19 13.57
C GLU A 98 5.77 2.37 12.28
N ILE A 99 6.51 2.79 11.25
CA ILE A 99 6.42 2.22 9.91
C ILE A 99 7.63 1.36 9.58
N LEU A 100 7.39 0.07 9.31
CA LEU A 100 8.34 -0.84 8.69
C LEU A 100 8.02 -0.95 7.21
N VAL A 101 9.05 -0.99 6.36
CA VAL A 101 8.85 -1.01 4.91
C VAL A 101 9.48 -2.26 4.29
N GLY A 102 8.69 -2.95 3.48
CA GLY A 102 9.15 -4.00 2.58
C GLY A 102 9.29 -3.48 1.15
N THR A 103 10.47 -3.62 0.54
CA THR A 103 10.79 -3.13 -0.80
C THR A 103 11.26 -4.26 -1.69
N TRP A 104 10.87 -4.23 -2.96
CA TRP A 104 11.27 -5.24 -3.94
C TRP A 104 12.79 -5.26 -4.17
N LEU A 105 13.38 -6.46 -4.20
CA LEU A 105 14.83 -6.71 -4.29
C LEU A 105 15.57 -5.85 -5.35
N PRO A 106 15.17 -5.79 -6.62
CA PRO A 106 15.80 -4.93 -7.63
C PRO A 106 15.79 -3.43 -7.32
N VAL A 107 14.78 -2.96 -6.62
CA VAL A 107 14.57 -1.52 -6.34
C VAL A 107 15.17 -1.14 -4.98
N PHE A 108 15.45 -2.13 -4.13
CA PHE A 108 15.94 -1.92 -2.77
C PHE A 108 17.19 -1.02 -2.68
N PRO A 109 18.27 -1.23 -3.45
CA PRO A 109 19.48 -0.40 -3.31
C PRO A 109 19.24 1.07 -3.67
N ASP A 110 18.50 1.31 -4.75
CA ASP A 110 18.18 2.65 -5.22
C ASP A 110 17.24 3.38 -4.26
N PHE A 111 16.25 2.65 -3.72
CA PHE A 111 15.32 3.19 -2.74
C PHE A 111 16.02 3.53 -1.41
N GLU A 112 16.86 2.62 -0.91
CA GLU A 112 17.70 2.84 0.27
C GLU A 112 18.60 4.08 0.09
N CYS A 113 19.28 4.18 -1.05
CA CYS A 113 20.15 5.32 -1.37
C CYS A 113 19.36 6.65 -1.40
N LYS A 114 18.19 6.66 -2.06
CA LYS A 114 17.32 7.84 -2.12
C LYS A 114 16.84 8.28 -0.73
N LEU A 115 16.48 7.35 0.15
CA LEU A 115 16.07 7.68 1.51
C LEU A 115 17.22 8.27 2.32
N LYS A 116 18.44 7.75 2.18
CA LYS A 116 19.64 8.29 2.87
C LYS A 116 20.04 9.67 2.34
N CYS A 117 20.04 9.87 1.03
CA CYS A 117 20.54 11.09 0.41
C CYS A 117 19.52 12.23 0.32
N LYS A 118 18.21 11.93 0.26
CA LYS A 118 17.13 12.91 0.03
C LYS A 118 16.02 12.88 1.09
N GLY A 119 16.22 12.15 2.19
CA GLY A 119 15.17 11.77 3.14
C GLY A 119 14.50 12.90 3.93
N SER A 120 14.99 14.14 3.89
CA SER A 120 14.45 15.21 4.76
C SER A 120 13.04 15.68 4.37
N GLU A 121 12.74 15.79 3.08
CA GLU A 121 11.46 16.31 2.57
C GLU A 121 10.43 15.19 2.36
N ALA A 122 10.83 14.07 1.75
CA ALA A 122 9.90 12.97 1.46
C ALA A 122 9.27 12.37 2.73
N LEU A 123 10.03 12.34 3.84
CA LEU A 123 9.59 11.84 5.14
C LEU A 123 8.75 12.85 5.93
N GLN A 124 8.62 14.10 5.47
CA GLN A 124 7.85 15.11 6.20
C GLN A 124 6.36 14.80 6.14
N LEU A 125 5.73 14.77 7.31
CA LEU A 125 4.31 14.51 7.48
C LEU A 125 3.52 15.84 7.49
N PRO A 126 2.22 15.83 7.14
CA PRO A 126 1.39 17.03 7.14
C PRO A 126 1.38 17.79 8.49
N GLY A 127 1.53 17.07 9.60
CA GLY A 127 1.60 17.66 10.94
C GLY A 127 2.97 18.24 11.34
N GLY A 128 3.91 18.36 10.40
CA GLY A 128 5.26 18.89 10.64
C GLY A 128 6.25 17.89 11.23
N SER A 129 5.77 16.74 11.75
CA SER A 129 6.62 15.63 12.19
C SER A 129 7.25 14.89 11.01
N ARG A 130 8.23 14.02 11.29
CA ARG A 130 8.86 13.14 10.28
C ARG A 130 8.46 11.69 10.48
N MET A 131 8.12 11.02 9.38
CA MET A 131 7.94 9.58 9.35
C MET A 131 9.26 8.89 9.69
N LYS A 132 9.21 7.94 10.61
CA LYS A 132 10.36 7.11 10.99
C LYS A 132 10.24 5.76 10.30
N ILE A 133 11.28 5.39 9.57
CA ILE A 133 11.44 4.05 9.00
C ILE A 133 12.68 3.45 9.66
N PRO A 134 12.53 2.67 10.74
CA PRO A 134 13.68 2.13 11.47
C PRO A 134 14.43 1.10 10.64
N LYS A 135 13.73 0.32 9.80
CA LYS A 135 14.33 -0.73 8.97
C LYS A 135 13.58 -0.93 7.65
N LEU A 136 14.36 -1.19 6.60
CA LEU A 136 13.88 -1.65 5.30
C LEU A 136 14.11 -3.16 5.20
N TYR A 137 13.12 -3.88 4.66
CA TYR A 137 13.18 -5.30 4.41
C TYR A 137 13.16 -5.56 2.89
N PRO A 138 14.16 -6.23 2.33
CA PRO A 138 14.08 -6.69 0.95
C PRO A 138 13.05 -7.82 0.85
N LEU A 139 12.12 -7.71 -0.09
CA LEU A 139 11.10 -8.72 -0.40
C LEU A 139 11.19 -9.13 -1.86
N GLU A 140 10.86 -10.39 -2.17
CA GLU A 140 10.62 -10.81 -3.53
C GLU A 140 9.14 -10.59 -3.89
N ALA A 141 8.91 -9.85 -4.97
CA ALA A 141 7.57 -9.50 -5.44
C ALA A 141 7.08 -10.44 -6.56
N ALA A 142 8.00 -11.06 -7.31
CA ALA A 142 7.72 -12.07 -8.32
C ALA A 142 7.99 -13.46 -7.73
N ILE A 143 6.95 -14.08 -7.18
CA ILE A 143 7.03 -15.44 -6.66
C ILE A 143 6.78 -16.40 -7.83
N ASP A 144 7.86 -16.90 -8.42
CA ASP A 144 7.80 -17.82 -9.55
C ASP A 144 8.18 -19.25 -9.14
N ASN A 145 8.89 -19.42 -8.02
CA ASN A 145 9.38 -20.70 -7.54
C ASN A 145 9.33 -20.83 -6.00
N PRO A 146 9.47 -22.04 -5.44
CA PRO A 146 9.44 -22.25 -3.99
C PRO A 146 10.56 -21.56 -3.20
N GLU A 147 11.70 -21.22 -3.83
CA GLU A 147 12.79 -20.49 -3.17
C GLU A 147 12.40 -19.04 -2.89
N ASP A 148 11.63 -18.42 -3.81
CA ASP A 148 11.09 -17.07 -3.62
C ASP A 148 10.12 -17.02 -2.43
N VAL A 149 9.34 -18.10 -2.21
CA VAL A 149 8.46 -18.25 -1.04
C VAL A 149 9.31 -18.35 0.23
N ALA A 150 10.26 -19.29 0.26
CA ALA A 150 11.12 -19.51 1.42
C ALA A 150 11.90 -18.24 1.82
N TYR A 151 12.31 -17.44 0.85
CA TYR A 151 12.96 -16.16 1.13
C TYR A 151 12.04 -15.17 1.84
N ASN A 152 10.80 -15.02 1.37
CA ASN A 152 9.83 -14.14 2.03
C ASN A 152 9.44 -14.67 3.44
N GLU A 153 9.46 -16.00 3.66
CA GLU A 153 9.33 -16.59 4.99
C GLU A 153 10.49 -16.18 5.92
N GLU A 154 11.73 -16.25 5.44
CA GLU A 154 12.91 -15.80 6.21
C GLU A 154 12.82 -14.32 6.57
N VAL A 155 12.33 -13.49 5.65
CA VAL A 155 12.10 -12.06 5.91
C VAL A 155 11.02 -11.86 6.97
N ALA A 156 9.92 -12.62 6.90
CA ALA A 156 8.86 -12.60 7.91
C ALA A 156 9.41 -12.98 9.30
N GLN A 157 10.24 -14.04 9.37
CA GLN A 157 10.92 -14.45 10.60
C GLN A 157 11.88 -13.39 11.12
N SER A 158 12.58 -12.66 10.24
CA SER A 158 13.42 -11.53 10.66
C SER A 158 12.59 -10.38 11.25
N VAL A 159 11.43 -10.06 10.66
CA VAL A 159 10.51 -9.05 11.21
C VAL A 159 10.03 -9.48 12.59
N GLU A 160 9.65 -10.76 12.74
CA GLU A 160 9.25 -11.33 14.03
C GLU A 160 10.38 -11.30 15.05
N HIS A 161 11.61 -11.66 14.67
CA HIS A 161 12.76 -11.62 15.55
C HIS A 161 13.05 -10.18 16.04
N ASP A 162 12.99 -9.20 15.13
CA ASP A 162 13.34 -7.81 15.44
C ASP A 162 12.26 -7.12 16.29
N TYR A 163 10.98 -7.37 16.01
CA TYR A 163 9.87 -6.60 16.58
C TYR A 163 8.88 -7.43 17.41
N LYS A 164 9.04 -8.76 17.47
CA LYS A 164 8.17 -9.78 18.10
C LYS A 164 6.77 -9.89 17.50
N SER A 165 6.14 -8.76 17.17
CA SER A 165 4.81 -8.69 16.60
C SER A 165 4.62 -7.36 15.87
N ILE A 166 3.74 -7.37 14.88
CA ILE A 166 3.25 -6.17 14.19
C ILE A 166 1.73 -6.05 14.37
N ASP A 167 1.20 -4.83 14.34
CA ASP A 167 -0.24 -4.61 14.50
C ASP A 167 -0.96 -4.55 13.15
N ILE A 168 -0.29 -3.96 12.16
CA ILE A 168 -0.87 -3.65 10.85
C ILE A 168 0.02 -4.22 9.77
N ILE A 169 -0.59 -4.88 8.77
CA ILE A 169 0.10 -5.24 7.53
C ILE A 169 -0.64 -4.63 6.35
N VAL A 170 0.12 -4.07 5.42
CA VAL A 170 -0.37 -3.61 4.12
C VAL A 170 0.42 -4.32 3.05
N HIS A 171 -0.25 -5.01 2.12
CA HIS A 171 0.42 -5.72 1.03
C HIS A 171 -0.29 -5.55 -0.31
N SER A 172 0.47 -5.64 -1.40
CA SER A 172 -0.04 -5.63 -2.78
C SER A 172 0.21 -6.94 -3.53
N ILE A 173 0.98 -7.85 -2.93
CA ILE A 173 1.48 -9.10 -3.54
C ILE A 173 0.55 -10.26 -3.22
N GLU A 174 0.34 -11.11 -4.22
CA GLU A 174 -0.66 -12.18 -4.29
C GLU A 174 -0.39 -13.44 -3.46
N GLN A 175 0.72 -13.53 -2.73
CA GLN A 175 0.87 -14.55 -1.69
C GLN A 175 1.77 -14.00 -0.58
N CYS A 176 1.15 -13.33 0.39
CA CYS A 176 1.79 -13.10 1.69
C CYS A 176 1.00 -13.68 2.87
N PRO A 177 0.41 -14.90 2.79
CA PRO A 177 -0.28 -15.50 3.94
C PRO A 177 0.66 -15.75 5.13
N GLU A 178 1.98 -15.84 4.91
CA GLU A 178 2.96 -16.07 5.98
C GLU A 178 3.28 -14.82 6.82
N VAL A 179 3.28 -13.61 6.23
CA VAL A 179 3.43 -12.37 7.02
C VAL A 179 2.16 -12.05 7.82
N VAL A 180 1.02 -12.69 7.48
CA VAL A 180 -0.21 -12.67 8.29
C VAL A 180 -0.04 -13.50 9.59
N ALA A 181 1.02 -14.29 9.75
CA ALA A 181 1.23 -15.06 10.98
C ALA A 181 1.55 -14.17 12.19
N VAL A 182 2.17 -13.01 11.98
CA VAL A 182 2.71 -12.12 13.04
C VAL A 182 1.85 -10.89 13.35
N ILE A 183 0.67 -10.79 12.75
CA ILE A 183 -0.23 -9.64 12.92
C ILE A 183 -1.17 -9.79 14.12
N GLY A 184 -1.34 -8.69 14.86
CA GLY A 184 -2.25 -8.60 16.00
C GLY A 184 -3.48 -7.70 15.79
N GLY A 185 -3.65 -7.06 14.63
CA GLY A 185 -4.67 -6.04 14.43
C GLY A 185 -5.39 -6.10 13.09
N SER A 186 -4.81 -5.50 12.05
CA SER A 186 -5.48 -5.27 10.76
C SER A 186 -4.58 -5.60 9.57
N ALA A 187 -5.12 -6.36 8.61
CA ALA A 187 -4.51 -6.63 7.32
C ALA A 187 -5.26 -5.92 6.21
N ILE A 188 -4.52 -5.27 5.31
CA ILE A 188 -5.05 -4.53 4.17
C ILE A 188 -4.32 -4.96 2.91
N ALA A 189 -5.08 -5.41 1.90
CA ALA A 189 -4.56 -5.73 0.58
C ALA A 189 -4.91 -4.63 -0.44
N LEU A 190 -4.09 -4.51 -1.49
CA LEU A 190 -4.39 -3.65 -2.65
C LEU A 190 -4.81 -4.49 -3.87
N SER A 191 -6.02 -4.23 -4.35
CA SER A 191 -6.60 -4.81 -5.56
C SER A 191 -6.92 -3.73 -6.60
N PHE A 192 -7.46 -4.17 -7.73
CA PHE A 192 -7.85 -3.34 -8.86
C PHE A 192 -9.09 -3.95 -9.53
N ILE A 193 -9.97 -3.10 -10.08
CA ILE A 193 -11.27 -3.48 -10.64
C ILE A 193 -11.22 -4.58 -11.73
N ALA A 194 -10.04 -4.80 -12.32
CA ALA A 194 -9.82 -5.90 -13.25
C ALA A 194 -10.04 -7.30 -12.64
N SER A 195 -10.11 -7.42 -11.31
CA SER A 195 -10.54 -8.64 -10.61
C SER A 195 -12.00 -9.01 -10.90
N GLN A 196 -12.84 -8.01 -11.16
CA GLN A 196 -14.29 -8.16 -11.28
C GLN A 196 -14.81 -7.85 -12.69
N ARG A 197 -14.04 -7.08 -13.48
CA ARG A 197 -14.42 -6.60 -14.81
C ARG A 197 -13.26 -6.70 -15.78
N ILE A 198 -13.59 -6.75 -17.07
CA ILE A 198 -12.58 -6.78 -18.11
C ILE A 198 -11.98 -5.38 -18.25
N ILE A 199 -10.66 -5.28 -18.09
CA ILE A 199 -9.89 -4.08 -18.45
C ILE A 199 -8.97 -4.47 -19.61
N PRO A 200 -9.22 -3.98 -20.84
CA PRO A 200 -8.39 -4.27 -21.99
C PRO A 200 -6.92 -3.97 -21.70
N GLY A 201 -6.01 -4.89 -22.05
CA GLY A 201 -4.58 -4.72 -21.79
C GLY A 201 -4.12 -5.01 -20.36
N TYR A 202 -5.02 -5.18 -19.37
CA TYR A 202 -4.64 -5.54 -17.99
C TYR A 202 -4.14 -6.99 -17.85
N GLY A 203 -4.29 -7.83 -18.88
CA GLY A 203 -3.68 -9.16 -19.00
C GLY A 203 -4.33 -10.23 -18.10
N GLY A 204 -4.34 -11.49 -18.56
CA GLY A 204 -5.09 -12.57 -17.91
C GLY A 204 -4.55 -13.01 -16.55
N GLY A 205 -3.22 -13.02 -16.37
CA GLY A 205 -2.60 -13.45 -15.11
C GLY A 205 -2.92 -12.51 -13.93
N MET A 206 -2.72 -11.20 -14.10
CA MET A 206 -2.89 -10.22 -13.03
C MET A 206 -4.37 -10.03 -12.63
N SER A 207 -5.30 -10.02 -13.59
CA SER A 207 -6.74 -9.93 -13.27
C SER A 207 -7.21 -11.14 -12.46
N SER A 208 -6.82 -12.34 -12.87
CA SER A 208 -7.16 -13.58 -12.15
C SER A 208 -6.60 -13.60 -10.73
N ALA A 209 -5.38 -13.11 -10.57
CA ALA A 209 -4.71 -13.17 -9.29
C ALA A 209 -5.19 -12.06 -8.33
N LYS A 210 -5.65 -10.90 -8.85
CA LYS A 210 -6.45 -9.93 -8.05
C LYS A 210 -7.81 -10.47 -7.65
N ALA A 211 -8.46 -11.27 -8.49
CA ALA A 211 -9.69 -11.96 -8.12
C ALA A 211 -9.45 -13.00 -7.00
N ALA A 212 -8.34 -13.74 -7.06
CA ALA A 212 -7.92 -14.65 -6.01
C ALA A 212 -7.67 -13.89 -4.69
N LEU A 213 -6.95 -12.77 -4.73
CA LEU A 213 -6.66 -11.93 -3.55
C LEU A 213 -7.94 -11.42 -2.86
N GLU A 214 -8.94 -10.97 -3.63
CA GLU A 214 -10.24 -10.56 -3.07
C GLU A 214 -11.02 -11.74 -2.48
N SER A 215 -10.84 -12.95 -3.03
CA SER A 215 -11.40 -14.17 -2.45
C SER A 215 -10.71 -14.56 -1.14
N ASP A 216 -9.39 -14.55 -1.14
CA ASP A 216 -8.56 -14.87 0.03
C ASP A 216 -8.82 -13.90 1.17
N THR A 217 -9.10 -12.62 0.87
CA THR A 217 -9.53 -11.62 1.87
C THR A 217 -10.72 -12.11 2.69
N ARG A 218 -11.72 -12.73 2.06
CA ARG A 218 -12.92 -13.23 2.76
C ARG A 218 -12.61 -14.47 3.59
N VAL A 219 -11.80 -15.38 3.05
CA VAL A 219 -11.37 -16.60 3.76
C VAL A 219 -10.53 -16.24 4.98
N LEU A 220 -9.53 -15.39 4.80
CA LEU A 220 -8.64 -14.92 5.87
C LEU A 220 -9.38 -14.08 6.92
N ALA A 221 -10.34 -13.24 6.52
CA ALA A 221 -11.19 -12.52 7.46
C ALA A 221 -11.94 -13.47 8.40
N TYR A 222 -12.42 -14.61 7.88
CA TYR A 222 -13.06 -15.63 8.71
C TYR A 222 -12.05 -16.35 9.61
N GLU A 223 -10.96 -16.87 9.05
CA GLU A 223 -10.00 -17.68 9.79
C GLU A 223 -9.21 -16.88 10.83
N ALA A 224 -8.61 -15.76 10.41
CA ALA A 224 -7.81 -14.88 11.26
C ALA A 224 -8.69 -14.12 12.27
N GLY A 225 -9.90 -13.74 11.87
CA GLY A 225 -10.89 -13.14 12.75
C GLY A 225 -11.27 -14.06 13.91
N ARG A 226 -11.59 -15.33 13.63
CA ARG A 226 -11.95 -16.28 14.69
C ARG A 226 -10.79 -16.74 15.56
N ARG A 227 -9.59 -16.87 15.00
CA ARG A 227 -8.42 -17.36 15.75
C ARG A 227 -7.73 -16.28 16.57
N LYS A 228 -7.68 -15.04 16.06
CA LYS A 228 -6.81 -13.98 16.59
C LYS A 228 -7.51 -12.61 16.69
N GLY A 229 -8.77 -12.48 16.32
CA GLY A 229 -9.48 -11.19 16.32
C GLY A 229 -8.99 -10.21 15.25
N ILE A 230 -8.33 -10.71 14.20
CA ILE A 230 -7.75 -9.89 13.13
C ILE A 230 -8.81 -9.52 12.10
N ARG A 231 -8.78 -8.27 11.64
CA ARG A 231 -9.57 -7.80 10.50
C ARG A 231 -8.76 -7.89 9.22
N VAL A 232 -9.38 -8.33 8.13
CA VAL A 232 -8.72 -8.47 6.83
C VAL A 232 -9.60 -7.80 5.78
N ASN A 233 -9.10 -6.78 5.10
CA ASN A 233 -9.85 -6.04 4.08
C ASN A 233 -8.99 -5.80 2.84
N THR A 234 -9.62 -5.43 1.74
CA THR A 234 -8.97 -5.03 0.50
C THR A 234 -9.41 -3.62 0.10
N ILE A 235 -8.48 -2.83 -0.44
CA ILE A 235 -8.78 -1.60 -1.15
C ILE A 235 -8.63 -1.85 -2.64
N SER A 236 -9.70 -1.69 -3.41
CA SER A 236 -9.66 -1.63 -4.87
C SER A 236 -9.43 -0.18 -5.30
N ALA A 237 -8.17 0.17 -5.56
CA ALA A 237 -7.78 1.53 -5.92
C ALA A 237 -7.98 1.78 -7.41
N GLY A 238 -8.27 3.04 -7.78
CA GLY A 238 -8.29 3.48 -9.18
C GLY A 238 -6.89 3.54 -9.82
N PRO A 239 -6.80 3.95 -11.11
CA PRO A 239 -5.52 4.13 -11.78
C PRO A 239 -4.76 5.35 -11.26
N GLN A 240 -3.45 5.23 -11.06
CA GLN A 240 -2.56 6.30 -10.59
C GLN A 240 -1.15 6.15 -11.17
N ARG A 241 -0.44 7.28 -11.32
CA ARG A 241 0.93 7.33 -11.84
C ARG A 241 1.94 6.80 -10.81
N SER A 242 2.35 5.55 -10.95
CA SER A 242 3.41 4.93 -10.12
C SER A 242 4.37 4.08 -10.94
N LEU A 243 5.54 3.76 -10.36
CA LEU A 243 6.52 2.86 -10.99
C LEU A 243 6.02 1.41 -11.17
N GLY A 244 4.93 1.01 -10.51
CA GLY A 244 4.34 -0.32 -10.65
C GLY A 244 3.44 -0.49 -11.89
N ALA A 245 3.32 0.55 -12.72
CA ALA A 245 2.37 0.56 -13.82
C ALA A 245 2.91 -0.13 -15.09
N LYS A 246 2.05 -0.94 -15.72
CA LYS A 246 2.38 -1.88 -16.81
C LYS A 246 3.07 -1.23 -18.01
N SER A 247 2.57 -0.05 -18.40
CA SER A 247 3.25 0.89 -19.29
C SER A 247 2.74 2.30 -18.98
N ILE A 248 3.59 3.31 -19.17
CA ILE A 248 3.22 4.72 -18.96
C ILE A 248 1.99 5.06 -19.81
N GLU A 249 1.98 4.65 -21.09
CA GLU A 249 0.88 4.92 -22.01
C GLU A 249 -0.45 4.31 -21.58
N PHE A 250 -0.46 3.04 -21.15
CA PHE A 250 -1.68 2.39 -20.64
C PHE A 250 -2.22 3.14 -19.40
N THR A 251 -1.32 3.55 -18.52
CA THR A 251 -1.67 4.21 -17.26
C THR A 251 -2.28 5.57 -17.48
N GLU A 252 -1.67 6.39 -18.35
CA GLU A 252 -2.21 7.71 -18.71
C GLU A 252 -3.60 7.59 -19.34
N LYS A 253 -3.80 6.61 -20.25
CA LYS A 253 -5.11 6.34 -20.86
C LYS A 253 -6.16 5.96 -19.81
N MET A 254 -5.81 5.13 -18.84
CA MET A 254 -6.73 4.73 -17.76
C MET A 254 -7.05 5.89 -16.82
N ILE A 255 -6.07 6.75 -16.52
CA ILE A 255 -6.30 7.95 -15.70
C ILE A 255 -7.27 8.90 -16.41
N GLU A 256 -7.06 9.15 -17.71
CA GLU A 256 -7.94 10.00 -18.50
C GLU A 256 -9.35 9.41 -18.60
N TYR A 257 -9.46 8.11 -18.89
CA TYR A 257 -10.73 7.41 -18.88
C TYR A 257 -11.46 7.56 -17.55
N SER A 258 -10.74 7.41 -16.42
CA SER A 258 -11.33 7.60 -15.08
C SER A 258 -11.82 9.04 -14.89
N LYS A 259 -11.04 10.05 -15.26
CA LYS A 259 -11.42 11.46 -15.13
C LYS A 259 -12.67 11.81 -15.91
N THR A 260 -12.82 11.26 -17.12
CA THR A 260 -14.00 11.51 -17.95
C THR A 260 -15.24 10.79 -17.44
N ASN A 261 -15.10 9.53 -17.01
CA ASN A 261 -16.25 8.64 -16.83
C ASN A 261 -16.64 8.37 -15.37
N ALA A 262 -15.78 8.66 -14.40
CA ALA A 262 -16.11 8.46 -12.99
C ALA A 262 -17.11 9.51 -12.49
N PRO A 263 -18.01 9.17 -11.55
CA PRO A 263 -18.90 10.14 -10.91
C PRO A 263 -18.16 11.36 -10.33
N LEU A 264 -16.98 11.14 -9.73
CA LEU A 264 -16.10 12.23 -9.31
C LEU A 264 -15.02 12.48 -10.37
N GLN A 265 -15.27 13.44 -11.24
CA GLN A 265 -14.40 13.79 -12.39
C GLN A 265 -13.12 14.53 -11.96
N LYS A 266 -12.23 13.84 -11.25
CA LYS A 266 -10.95 14.37 -10.78
C LYS A 266 -9.83 13.34 -10.84
N GLU A 267 -8.59 13.79 -10.66
CA GLU A 267 -7.48 12.86 -10.46
C GLU A 267 -7.62 12.14 -9.10
N LEU A 268 -7.29 10.84 -9.08
CA LEU A 268 -7.20 10.09 -7.84
C LEU A 268 -5.81 10.30 -7.24
N HIS A 269 -5.77 10.84 -6.02
CA HIS A 269 -4.52 11.05 -5.30
C HIS A 269 -4.18 9.84 -4.42
N ALA A 270 -2.89 9.49 -4.32
CA ALA A 270 -2.46 8.34 -3.54
C ALA A 270 -2.79 8.50 -2.04
N GLU A 271 -2.85 9.75 -1.58
CA GLU A 271 -3.28 10.16 -0.24
C GLU A 271 -4.70 9.71 0.09
N GLU A 272 -5.61 9.64 -0.90
CA GLU A 272 -7.00 9.19 -0.67
C GLU A 272 -7.04 7.68 -0.36
N VAL A 273 -6.18 6.91 -1.04
CA VAL A 273 -5.95 5.49 -0.74
C VAL A 273 -5.26 5.34 0.62
N GLY A 274 -4.28 6.19 0.92
CA GLY A 274 -3.59 6.23 2.21
C GLY A 274 -4.54 6.51 3.38
N ASN A 275 -5.42 7.49 3.24
CA ASN A 275 -6.43 7.84 4.25
C ASN A 275 -7.41 6.69 4.47
N THR A 276 -7.84 6.02 3.40
CA THR A 276 -8.70 4.84 3.50
C THR A 276 -8.00 3.69 4.22
N ALA A 277 -6.71 3.46 3.95
CA ALA A 277 -5.92 2.46 4.64
C ALA A 277 -5.77 2.78 6.14
N ALA A 278 -5.52 4.05 6.49
CA ALA A 278 -5.47 4.48 7.89
C ALA A 278 -6.82 4.28 8.59
N PHE A 279 -7.93 4.60 7.94
CA PHE A 279 -9.28 4.32 8.45
C PHE A 279 -9.48 2.82 8.69
N LEU A 280 -9.18 1.98 7.69
CA LEU A 280 -9.33 0.53 7.79
C LEU A 280 -8.40 -0.09 8.84
N ALA A 281 -7.24 0.49 9.11
CA ALA A 281 -6.33 0.04 10.17
C ALA A 281 -6.80 0.47 11.58
N SER A 282 -7.59 1.53 11.68
CA SER A 282 -8.02 2.12 12.94
C SER A 282 -9.15 1.37 13.65
N PRO A 283 -9.40 1.65 14.95
CA PRO A 283 -10.59 1.17 15.66
C PRO A 283 -11.93 1.63 15.06
N LEU A 284 -11.94 2.68 14.23
CA LEU A 284 -13.15 3.16 13.56
C LEU A 284 -13.72 2.12 12.59
N ALA A 285 -12.87 1.25 12.06
CA ALA A 285 -13.25 0.14 11.18
C ALA A 285 -13.38 -1.20 11.95
N SER A 286 -13.61 -1.17 13.27
CA SER A 286 -13.65 -2.36 14.13
C SER A 286 -14.67 -3.43 13.70
N ALA A 287 -15.74 -3.04 13.03
CA ALA A 287 -16.76 -3.95 12.49
C ALA A 287 -16.62 -4.24 10.99
N ILE A 288 -15.52 -3.82 10.34
CA ILE A 288 -15.28 -3.99 8.90
C ILE A 288 -14.18 -5.04 8.70
N THR A 289 -14.57 -6.20 8.17
CA THR A 289 -13.68 -7.31 7.79
C THR A 289 -14.27 -8.08 6.61
N GLY A 290 -13.43 -8.67 5.76
CA GLY A 290 -13.82 -9.38 4.55
C GLY A 290 -14.28 -8.47 3.40
N ALA A 291 -14.11 -7.15 3.53
CA ALA A 291 -14.66 -6.17 2.59
C ALA A 291 -13.66 -5.77 1.50
N VAL A 292 -14.19 -5.44 0.32
CA VAL A 292 -13.47 -4.77 -0.76
C VAL A 292 -13.99 -3.34 -0.85
N ILE A 293 -13.16 -2.38 -0.43
CA ILE A 293 -13.50 -0.96 -0.42
C ILE A 293 -12.93 -0.31 -1.68
N HIS A 294 -13.78 0.33 -2.47
CA HIS A 294 -13.35 0.97 -3.70
C HIS A 294 -12.95 2.42 -3.44
N VAL A 295 -11.77 2.79 -3.94
CA VAL A 295 -11.20 4.14 -3.86
C VAL A 295 -10.77 4.53 -5.26
N ASP A 296 -11.75 4.84 -6.10
CA ASP A 296 -11.59 4.95 -7.55
C ASP A 296 -12.48 6.05 -8.17
N ASN A 297 -12.84 7.06 -7.37
CA ASN A 297 -13.77 8.14 -7.76
C ASN A 297 -15.19 7.66 -8.15
N GLY A 298 -15.55 6.41 -7.81
CA GLY A 298 -16.86 5.81 -8.11
C GLY A 298 -16.93 5.11 -9.45
N LEU A 299 -15.79 4.90 -10.12
CA LEU A 299 -15.75 4.28 -11.44
C LEU A 299 -16.32 2.85 -11.41
N ASN A 300 -16.14 2.10 -10.32
CA ASN A 300 -16.71 0.76 -10.14
C ASN A 300 -18.24 0.69 -10.24
N ALA A 301 -18.95 1.77 -9.91
CA ALA A 301 -20.40 1.83 -9.86
C ALA A 301 -21.00 2.08 -11.24
N MET A 302 -20.17 2.49 -12.20
CA MET A 302 -20.58 2.78 -13.56
C MET A 302 -20.81 1.50 -14.35
N GLY A 303 -21.93 1.42 -15.05
CA GLY A 303 -22.22 0.35 -16.02
C GLY A 303 -21.75 0.68 -17.44
N VAL A 304 -21.74 1.97 -17.80
CA VAL A 304 -21.32 2.50 -19.11
C VAL A 304 -20.59 3.83 -18.85
N GLY A 305 -19.52 4.10 -19.61
CA GLY A 305 -18.85 5.40 -19.58
C GLY A 305 -19.55 6.43 -20.47
N ASP A 306 -19.57 7.69 -20.07
CA ASP A 306 -20.12 8.81 -20.85
C ASP A 306 -19.02 9.52 -21.66
N CYS A 307 -18.34 8.77 -22.53
CA CYS A 307 -17.24 9.28 -23.34
C CYS A 307 -17.67 9.98 -24.64
N CYS A 308 -18.97 10.00 -24.94
CA CYS A 308 -19.51 10.53 -26.20
C CYS A 308 -20.72 11.46 -26.03
N GLY A 309 -21.02 11.92 -24.81
CA GLY A 309 -22.14 12.84 -24.53
C GLY A 309 -23.52 12.25 -24.81
N THR A 310 -23.60 10.92 -24.96
CA THR A 310 -24.84 10.22 -25.34
C THR A 310 -25.92 10.33 -24.27
N PHE A 311 -25.52 10.62 -23.03
CA PHE A 311 -26.41 10.68 -21.88
C PHE A 311 -26.61 12.10 -21.33
N GLU A 312 -26.14 13.16 -22.04
CA GLU A 312 -26.21 14.55 -21.58
C GLU A 312 -27.64 15.03 -21.24
N ASP A 313 -28.64 14.54 -21.96
CA ASP A 313 -30.04 14.94 -21.70
C ASP A 313 -30.68 14.21 -20.51
N LEU A 314 -30.04 13.16 -19.99
CA LEU A 314 -30.58 12.25 -18.97
C LEU A 314 -30.19 12.61 -17.54
N TYR A 315 -29.43 13.69 -17.31
CA TYR A 315 -29.07 14.10 -15.96
C TYR A 315 -30.31 14.41 -15.11
N VAL A 316 -30.45 13.68 -13.99
CA VAL A 316 -31.57 13.81 -13.05
C VAL A 316 -31.57 15.19 -12.37
N TRP A 317 -30.37 15.72 -12.10
CA TRP A 317 -30.18 17.06 -11.53
C TRP A 317 -29.68 17.98 -12.64
N LYS A 318 -30.60 18.60 -13.39
CA LYS A 318 -30.25 19.71 -14.28
C LYS A 318 -30.09 20.96 -13.40
N ASN A 319 -28.95 21.64 -13.54
CA ASN A 319 -28.71 22.95 -12.91
C ASN A 319 -29.70 24.00 -13.44
#